data_AF-A0A974BNT9-F1
#
_entry.id   AF-A0A974BNT9-F1
#
_cell.length_a   1.000
_cell.length_b   1.000
_cell.length_c   1.000
_cell.angle_alpha   90.00
_cell.angle_beta   90.00
_cell.angle_gamma   90.00
#
_symmetry.space_group_name_H-M   'P 1'
#
loop_
_entity.id
_entity.type
_entity.pdbx_description
1 polymer ?
#
loop_
_entity_poly.entity_id
_entity_poly.type
_entity_poly.pdbx_seq_one_letter_code
_entity_poly.pdbx_strand_id
1 'polypeptide(L)'
;MGVVIVWSEMIPRLVWRWARDHSAMERSRRKINQLMSVFIRRSGGVVVRHKVLEQAVPGHYRQDGVHLSEVGLELFILGLGDGVEKAAFLVSGVARPA
;
A
#
# COMPACT_ATOMS: atom_id res chain seq x y z
N MET A 1 15.18 6.12 21.24
CA MET A 1 13.93 6.19 20.45
C MET A 1 14.31 6.25 18.97
N GLY A 2 14.07 5.19 18.21
CA GLY A 2 14.28 5.18 16.76
C GLY A 2 13.00 5.53 16.01
N VAL A 3 13.12 5.96 14.76
CA VAL A 3 11.97 6.17 13.86
C VAL A 3 11.74 4.89 13.05
N VAL A 4 10.52 4.36 13.07
CA VAL A 4 10.11 3.25 12.18
C VAL A 4 9.27 3.81 11.04
N ILE A 5 9.69 3.58 9.81
CA ILE A 5 8.95 4.00 8.62
C ILE A 5 7.93 2.92 8.27
N VAL A 6 6.67 3.32 8.12
CA VAL A 6 5.60 2.51 7.54
C VAL A 6 5.37 2.96 6.10
N TRP A 7 5.66 2.08 5.15
CA TRP A 7 5.49 2.35 3.73
C TRP A 7 4.23 1.69 3.20
N SER A 8 3.28 2.50 2.75
CA SER A 8 2.09 2.06 2.05
C SER A 8 2.38 1.88 0.57
N GLU A 9 2.33 0.64 0.07
CA GLU A 9 2.50 0.38 -1.35
C GLU A 9 1.39 1.07 -2.16
N MET A 10 1.76 1.63 -3.32
CA MET A 10 0.78 2.26 -4.21
C MET A 10 -0.22 1.22 -4.71
N ILE A 11 -1.51 1.52 -4.60
CA ILE A 11 -2.60 0.70 -5.15
C ILE A 11 -2.75 0.92 -6.67
N PRO A 12 -3.29 -0.07 -7.41
CA PRO A 12 -3.60 0.13 -8.83
C PRO A 12 -4.68 1.20 -9.02
N ARG A 13 -4.86 1.62 -10.27
CA ARG A 13 -5.97 2.47 -10.71
C ARG A 13 -6.62 1.81 -11.92
N LEU A 14 -7.93 1.98 -12.08
CA LEU A 14 -8.62 1.53 -13.29
C LEU A 14 -8.20 2.38 -14.49
N VAL A 15 -7.96 3.67 -14.24
CA VAL A 15 -7.58 4.65 -15.25
C VAL A 15 -6.36 5.43 -14.78
N TRP A 16 -5.35 5.56 -15.64
CA TRP A 16 -4.24 6.48 -15.44
C TRP A 16 -4.48 7.73 -16.28
N ARG A 17 -5.23 8.70 -15.73
CA ARG A 17 -5.57 9.93 -16.46
C ARG A 17 -4.33 10.57 -17.07
N TRP A 18 -4.42 10.93 -18.34
CA TRP A 18 -3.35 11.55 -19.14
C TRP A 18 -2.14 10.65 -19.45
N ALA A 19 -2.17 9.37 -19.08
CA ALA A 19 -1.12 8.43 -19.46
C ALA A 19 -1.21 8.09 -20.95
N ARG A 20 -0.08 8.15 -21.64
CA ARG A 20 0.03 7.70 -23.03
C ARG A 20 -0.06 6.17 -23.15
N ASP A 21 0.39 5.45 -22.12
CA ASP A 21 0.33 3.99 -22.02
C ASP A 21 0.00 3.59 -20.57
N HIS A 22 -1.22 3.09 -20.37
CA HIS A 22 -1.70 2.64 -19.06
C HIS A 22 -0.94 1.41 -18.55
N SER A 23 -0.56 0.49 -19.44
CA SER A 23 0.23 -0.69 -19.07
C SER A 23 1.63 -0.30 -18.62
N ALA A 24 2.25 0.69 -19.26
CA ALA A 24 3.53 1.24 -18.80
C ALA A 24 3.42 1.86 -17.40
N MET A 25 2.35 2.63 -17.13
CA MET A 25 2.11 3.19 -15.80
C MET A 25 1.96 2.11 -14.74
N GLU A 26 1.21 1.06 -15.04
CA GLU A 26 1.03 -0.06 -14.12
C GLU A 26 2.34 -0.85 -13.88
N ARG A 27 3.17 -1.04 -14.91
CA ARG A 27 4.53 -1.61 -14.76
C ARG A 27 5.39 -0.74 -13.86
N SER A 28 5.38 0.59 -14.05
CA SER A 28 6.12 1.54 -13.21
C SER A 28 5.66 1.52 -11.76
N ARG A 29 4.34 1.48 -11.51
CA ARG A 29 3.78 1.35 -10.16
C ARG A 29 4.31 0.11 -9.45
N ARG A 30 4.24 -1.06 -10.11
CA ARG A 30 4.75 -2.33 -9.58
C ARG A 30 6.25 -2.27 -9.31
N LYS A 31 7.03 -1.65 -10.20
CA LYS A 31 8.48 -1.51 -10.05
C LYS A 31 8.84 -0.66 -8.84
N ILE A 32 8.16 0.48 -8.64
CA ILE A 32 8.38 1.33 -7.45
C ILE A 32 8.02 0.56 -6.19
N ASN A 33 6.86 -0.10 -6.13
CA ASN A 33 6.49 -0.91 -4.97
C ASN A 33 7.55 -1.97 -4.68
N GLN A 34 8.02 -2.71 -5.69
CA GLN A 34 9.06 -3.74 -5.50
C GLN A 34 10.35 -3.15 -4.91
N LEU A 35 10.85 -2.06 -5.48
CA LEU A 35 12.11 -1.44 -5.04
C LEU A 35 11.98 -0.85 -3.62
N MET A 36 10.91 -0.09 -3.37
CA MET A 36 10.67 0.54 -2.07
C MET A 36 10.42 -0.50 -0.98
N SER A 37 9.68 -1.56 -1.28
CA SER A 37 9.41 -2.62 -0.30
C SER A 37 10.67 -3.34 0.14
N VAL A 38 11.63 -3.57 -0.77
CA VAL A 38 12.95 -4.12 -0.41
C VAL A 38 13.73 -3.11 0.44
N PHE A 39 13.79 -1.84 0.03
CA PHE A 39 14.50 -0.79 0.73
C PHE A 39 14.00 -0.59 2.16
N ILE A 40 12.68 -0.46 2.34
CA ILE A 40 12.05 -0.22 3.64
C ILE A 40 12.28 -1.40 4.59
N ARG A 41 12.12 -2.65 4.12
CA ARG A 41 12.39 -3.84 4.93
C ARG A 41 13.84 -3.93 5.38
N ARG A 42 14.80 -3.64 4.48
CA ARG A 42 16.24 -3.61 4.82
C ARG A 42 16.58 -2.51 5.82
N SER A 43 15.79 -1.44 5.86
CA SER A 43 15.92 -0.35 6.81
C SER A 43 15.21 -0.61 8.15
N GLY A 44 14.67 -1.81 8.38
CA GLY A 44 13.92 -2.16 9.59
C GLY A 44 12.50 -1.58 9.64
N GLY A 45 11.99 -1.03 8.53
CA GLY A 45 10.64 -0.49 8.41
C GLY A 45 9.58 -1.55 8.09
N VAL A 46 8.32 -1.11 8.09
CA VAL A 46 7.14 -1.95 7.79
C VAL A 46 6.61 -1.62 6.40
N VAL A 47 6.26 -2.64 5.63
CA VAL A 47 5.61 -2.49 4.32
C VAL A 47 4.16 -2.95 4.42
N VAL A 48 3.24 -2.09 4.00
CA VAL A 48 1.82 -2.39 3.87
C VAL A 48 1.51 -2.69 2.41
N ARG A 49 1.16 -3.95 2.14
CA ARG A 49 0.70 -4.42 0.83
C ARG A 49 -0.80 -4.64 0.87
N HIS A 50 -1.53 -3.87 0.06
CA HIS A 50 -2.99 -3.87 0.00
C HIS A 50 -3.54 -5.00 -0.88
N LYS A 51 -3.35 -6.26 -0.47
CA LYS A 51 -3.66 -7.46 -1.27
C LYS A 51 -5.07 -7.46 -1.87
N VAL A 52 -6.07 -7.01 -1.10
CA VAL A 52 -7.48 -6.96 -1.55
C VAL A 52 -7.67 -5.97 -2.70
N LEU A 53 -6.91 -4.87 -2.72
CA LEU A 53 -7.02 -3.81 -3.73
C LEU A 53 -6.18 -4.11 -4.99
N GLU A 54 -5.29 -5.10 -4.98
CA GLU A 54 -4.41 -5.43 -6.11
C GLU A 54 -5.15 -5.86 -7.37
N GLN A 55 -6.35 -6.43 -7.21
CA GLN A 55 -7.17 -6.87 -8.33
C GLN A 55 -7.87 -5.71 -9.05
N ALA A 56 -7.81 -4.49 -8.51
CA ALA A 56 -8.44 -3.31 -9.09
C ALA A 56 -9.91 -3.55 -9.46
N VAL A 57 -10.70 -4.10 -8.53
CA VAL A 57 -12.14 -4.37 -8.76
C VAL A 57 -12.90 -3.04 -8.89
N PRO A 58 -13.74 -2.83 -9.92
CA PRO A 58 -14.43 -1.56 -10.13
C PRO A 58 -15.21 -1.03 -8.92
N GLY A 59 -15.85 -1.90 -8.14
CA GLY A 59 -16.61 -1.51 -6.93
C GLY A 59 -15.77 -0.87 -5.81
N HIS A 60 -14.44 -1.02 -5.85
CA HIS A 60 -13.52 -0.37 -4.90
C HIS A 60 -13.14 1.06 -5.29
N TYR A 61 -13.59 1.55 -6.45
CA TYR A 61 -13.25 2.88 -6.96
C TYR A 61 -14.50 3.73 -7.18
N ARG A 62 -14.31 5.04 -7.20
CA ARG A 62 -15.31 5.98 -7.68
C ARG A 62 -15.46 5.84 -9.19
N GLN A 63 -16.49 6.48 -9.73
CA GLN A 63 -16.74 6.51 -11.18
C GLN A 63 -15.56 7.05 -12.00
N ASP A 64 -14.66 7.85 -11.40
CA ASP A 64 -13.47 8.36 -12.08
C ASP A 64 -12.36 7.29 -12.28
N GLY A 65 -12.50 6.11 -11.68
CA GLY A 65 -11.55 5.00 -11.79
C GLY A 65 -10.16 5.28 -11.21
N VAL A 66 -9.99 6.38 -10.48
CA VAL A 66 -8.73 6.81 -9.88
C VAL A 66 -8.79 6.76 -8.36
N HIS A 67 -9.84 7.32 -7.79
CA HIS A 67 -10.01 7.40 -6.33
C HIS A 67 -10.81 6.22 -5.83
N LEU A 68 -10.54 5.83 -4.58
CA LEU A 68 -11.29 4.77 -3.92
C LEU A 68 -12.73 5.21 -3.64
N SER A 69 -13.66 4.26 -3.78
CA SER A 69 -15.00 4.34 -3.18
C SER A 69 -14.87 4.30 -1.65
N GLU A 70 -15.98 4.48 -0.95
CA GLU A 70 -16.01 4.34 0.52
C GLU A 70 -15.54 2.94 0.95
N VAL A 71 -16.10 1.88 0.33
CA VAL A 71 -15.67 0.49 0.58
C VAL A 71 -14.19 0.28 0.28
N GLY A 72 -13.70 0.82 -0.85
CA GLY A 72 -12.28 0.73 -1.19
C GLY A 72 -11.39 1.45 -0.17
N LEU A 73 -11.84 2.59 0.34
CA LEU A 73 -11.13 3.39 1.34
C LEU A 73 -11.08 2.68 2.69
N GLU A 74 -12.16 2.03 3.13
CA GLU A 74 -12.18 1.22 4.36
C GLU A 74 -11.15 0.09 4.29
N LEU A 75 -11.11 -0.65 3.17
CA LEU A 75 -10.11 -1.71 2.96
C LEU A 75 -8.67 -1.17 3.00
N PHE A 76 -8.46 0.01 2.42
CA PHE A 76 -7.16 0.68 2.44
C PHE A 76 -6.76 1.11 3.86
N ILE A 77 -7.68 1.71 4.62
CA ILE A 77 -7.47 2.14 6.00
C ILE A 77 -7.20 0.94 6.91
N LEU A 78 -7.92 -0.17 6.73
CA LEU A 78 -7.68 -1.41 7.48
C LEU A 78 -6.23 -1.89 7.28
N GLY A 79 -5.77 -1.96 6.03
CA GLY A 79 -4.38 -2.33 5.73
C GLY A 79 -3.35 -1.38 6.32
N LEU A 80 -3.63 -0.06 6.30
CA LEU A 80 -2.77 0.93 6.95
C LEU A 80 -2.72 0.74 8.48
N GLY A 81 -3.86 0.50 9.12
CA GLY A 81 -3.96 0.25 10.56
C GLY A 81 -3.08 -0.92 10.98
N ASP A 82 -3.19 -2.06 10.29
CA ASP A 82 -2.33 -3.23 10.50
C ASP A 82 -0.83 -2.92 10.40
N GLY A 83 -0.47 -2.00 9.49
CA GLY A 83 0.91 -1.56 9.29
C GLY A 83 1.43 -0.71 10.45
N VAL A 84 0.62 0.25 10.90
CA VAL A 84 0.92 1.12 12.03
C VAL A 84 1.03 0.30 13.32
N GLU A 85 0.12 -0.65 13.54
CA GLU A 85 0.15 -1.53 14.70
C GLU A 85 1.44 -2.38 14.72
N LYS A 86 1.82 -2.96 13.58
CA LYS A 86 3.11 -3.67 13.44
C LYS A 86 4.31 -2.79 13.79
N ALA A 87 4.31 -1.54 13.33
CA ALA A 87 5.39 -0.61 13.64
C ALA A 87 5.42 -0.24 15.13
N ALA A 88 4.26 -0.06 15.76
CA ALA A 88 4.16 0.22 17.19
C ALA A 88 4.78 -0.91 18.03
N PHE A 89 4.55 -2.18 17.66
CA PHE A 89 5.21 -3.33 18.30
C PHE A 89 6.74 -3.32 18.16
N LEU A 90 7.25 -2.94 16.98
CA LEU A 90 8.69 -2.82 16.76
C LEU A 90 9.33 -1.72 17.60
N VAL A 91 8.61 -0.61 17.81
CA VAL A 91 9.08 0.52 18.64
C VAL A 91 8.99 0.20 20.13
N SER A 92 7.96 -0.54 20.56
CA SER A 92 7.75 -0.88 21.97
C SER A 92 8.63 -2.03 22.47
N GLY A 93 9.27 -2.79 21.57
CA GLY A 93 10.11 -3.94 21.93
C GLY A 93 9.31 -5.17 22.37
N VAL A 94 8.00 -5.17 22.20
CA VAL A 94 7.13 -6.30 22.56
C VAL A 94 7.08 -7.28 21.38
N ALA A 95 7.68 -8.46 21.55
CA ALA A 95 7.56 -9.56 20.59
C ALA A 95 6.10 -10.02 20.50
N ARG A 96 5.61 -10.31 19.28
CA ARG A 96 4.26 -10.84 19.06
C ARG A 96 4.10 -12.20 19.77
N PRO A 97 2.94 -12.51 20.38
CA PRO A 97 2.59 -13.89 20.72
C PRO A 97 2.55 -14.74 19.45
N ALA A 98 3.02 -15.97 19.57
CA ALA A 98 3.07 -16.97 18.49
C ALA A 98 1.67 -17.38 18.01
#